data_AF-A0A7S1YUP7-F1
#
_entry.id   AF-A0A7S1YUP7-F1
#
_cell.length_a   1.000
_cell.length_b   1.000
_cell.length_c   1.000
_cell.angle_alpha   90.00
_cell.angle_beta   90.00
_cell.angle_gamma   90.00
#
_symmetry.space_group_name_H-M   'P 1'
#
loop_
_entity.id
_entity.type
_entity.pdbx_description
1 polymer ?
#
loop_
_entity_poly.entity_id
_entity_poly.type
_entity_poly.pdbx_seq_one_letter_code
_entity_poly.pdbx_strand_id
1 'polypeptide(L)'
;GFLKKQGSNYMFTHDQAQCAAYLLIPEEERDFWHLQIGLSIRNNAPSNYESKVIFIAVDQMNRGIASIKLDDQKLFLTKLNMLAGEKAMALSTFSSAASYFETGIKLLSQDHWENEYDLTIHLYNYYAEAEYCNGNFSEVGKVTKLVLEKAKAFYDQVRAY
;
A
#
# COMPACT_ATOMS: atom_id res chain seq x y z
N GLY A 1 35.01 0.20 5.50
CA GLY A 1 33.99 -0.83 5.79
C GLY A 1 32.73 -0.52 5.02
N PHE A 2 31.88 -1.53 4.77
CA PHE A 2 30.65 -1.37 3.98
C PHE A 2 29.54 -0.62 4.72
N LEU A 3 29.63 -0.53 6.06
CA LEU A 3 28.74 0.25 6.91
C LEU A 3 29.52 1.38 7.59
N LYS A 4 28.89 2.54 7.70
CA LYS A 4 29.34 3.69 8.50
C LYS A 4 28.33 3.95 9.61
N LYS A 5 28.83 4.18 10.82
CA LYS A 5 28.03 4.61 11.95
C LYS A 5 27.83 6.14 11.88
N GLN A 6 26.57 6.58 11.94
CA GLN A 6 26.19 7.99 12.02
C GLN A 6 25.28 8.17 13.24
N GLY A 7 25.86 8.64 14.35
CA GLY A 7 25.16 8.67 15.64
C GLY A 7 24.84 7.25 16.15
N SER A 8 23.57 6.98 16.42
CA SER A 8 23.05 5.63 16.76
C SER A 8 22.70 4.77 15.54
N ASN A 9 22.79 5.31 14.32
CA ASN A 9 22.33 4.64 13.11
C ASN A 9 23.51 4.07 12.31
N TYR A 10 23.23 3.03 11.52
CA TYR A 10 24.16 2.46 10.54
C TYR A 10 23.64 2.70 9.14
N MET A 11 24.54 3.06 8.23
CA MET A 11 24.23 3.32 6.82
C MET A 11 25.29 2.65 5.94
N PHE A 12 24.90 2.16 4.77
CA PHE A 12 25.86 1.71 3.77
C PHE A 12 26.72 2.87 3.27
N THR A 13 28.02 2.61 3.08
CA THR A 13 28.94 3.65 2.61
C THR A 13 28.78 3.96 1.12
N HIS A 14 28.30 2.99 0.34
CA HIS A 14 28.02 3.11 -1.09
C HIS A 14 26.81 2.28 -1.48
N ASP A 15 26.02 2.78 -2.44
CA ASP A 15 24.86 2.08 -3.00
C ASP A 15 25.25 0.71 -3.58
N GLN A 16 26.44 0.59 -4.16
CA GLN A 16 26.95 -0.68 -4.67
C GLN A 16 27.14 -1.74 -3.57
N ALA A 17 27.48 -1.34 -2.35
CA ALA A 17 27.58 -2.26 -1.23
C ALA A 17 26.19 -2.76 -0.80
N GLN A 18 25.18 -1.89 -0.83
CA GLN A 18 23.79 -2.28 -0.58
C GLN A 18 23.27 -3.21 -1.68
N CYS A 19 23.53 -2.91 -2.96
CA CYS A 19 23.15 -3.77 -4.08
C CYS A 19 23.81 -5.15 -3.98
N ALA A 20 25.12 -5.21 -3.70
CA ALA A 20 25.83 -6.47 -3.53
C ALA A 20 25.26 -7.28 -2.35
N ALA A 21 25.02 -6.64 -1.20
CA ALA A 21 24.41 -7.30 -0.04
C ALA A 21 22.99 -7.81 -0.35
N TYR A 22 22.19 -7.06 -1.09
CA TYR A 22 20.85 -7.46 -1.52
C TYR A 22 20.89 -8.64 -2.50
N LEU A 23 21.83 -8.64 -3.46
CA LEU A 23 22.00 -9.74 -4.42
C LEU A 23 22.47 -11.04 -3.78
N LEU A 24 23.08 -10.98 -2.59
CA LEU A 24 23.43 -12.18 -1.81
C LEU A 24 22.20 -12.87 -1.18
N ILE A 25 21.06 -12.17 -1.08
CA ILE A 25 19.81 -12.77 -0.59
C ILE A 25 19.23 -13.63 -1.72
N PRO A 26 18.98 -14.94 -1.49
CA PRO A 26 18.31 -15.82 -2.45
C PRO A 26 17.00 -15.21 -2.92
N GLU A 27 16.70 -15.29 -4.22
CA GLU A 27 15.52 -14.60 -4.78
C GLU A 27 14.21 -15.04 -4.10
N GLU A 28 14.12 -16.33 -3.77
CA GLU A 28 12.99 -16.95 -3.07
C GLU A 28 12.75 -16.39 -1.66
N GLU A 29 13.78 -15.80 -1.03
CA GLU A 29 13.68 -15.21 0.30
C GLU A 29 13.45 -13.70 0.29
N ARG A 30 13.64 -13.02 -0.86
CA ARG A 30 13.59 -11.56 -0.93
C ARG A 30 12.23 -11.01 -0.50
N ASP A 31 11.16 -11.66 -0.93
CA ASP A 31 9.80 -11.22 -0.60
C ASP A 31 9.54 -11.33 0.90
N PHE A 32 10.00 -12.41 1.53
CA PHE A 32 9.91 -12.59 2.98
C PHE A 32 10.65 -11.47 3.70
N TRP A 33 11.89 -11.17 3.31
CA TRP A 33 12.68 -10.11 3.94
C TRP A 33 12.09 -8.72 3.72
N HIS A 34 11.52 -8.45 2.54
CA HIS A 34 10.79 -7.22 2.26
C HIS A 34 9.61 -7.00 3.20
N LEU A 35 8.81 -8.05 3.47
CA LEU A 35 7.74 -7.99 4.47
C LEU A 35 8.29 -7.73 5.88
N GLN A 36 9.33 -8.46 6.30
CA GLN A 36 9.91 -8.32 7.65
C GLN A 36 10.49 -6.93 7.88
N ILE A 37 11.17 -6.36 6.89
CA ILE A 37 11.72 -5.00 6.96
C ILE A 37 10.58 -3.99 7.12
N GLY A 38 9.55 -4.07 6.28
CA GLY A 38 8.41 -3.15 6.37
C GLY A 38 7.66 -3.24 7.70
N LEU A 39 7.43 -4.46 8.20
CA LEU A 39 6.85 -4.69 9.53
C LEU A 39 7.71 -4.10 10.65
N SER A 40 9.04 -4.28 10.57
CA SER A 40 9.97 -3.72 11.54
C SER A 40 9.94 -2.20 11.54
N ILE A 41 9.96 -1.55 10.37
CA ILE A 41 9.88 -0.09 10.25
C ILE A 41 8.57 0.43 10.86
N ARG A 42 7.45 -0.22 10.53
CA ARG A 42 6.14 0.12 11.08
C ARG A 42 6.11 0.00 12.60
N ASN A 43 6.57 -1.12 13.15
CA ASN A 43 6.46 -1.40 14.59
C ASN A 43 7.38 -0.51 15.44
N ASN A 44 8.46 0.02 14.85
CA ASN A 44 9.38 0.95 15.50
C ASN A 44 9.07 2.42 15.18
N ALA A 45 8.01 2.71 14.42
CA ALA A 45 7.61 4.07 14.10
C ALA A 45 7.05 4.77 15.36
N PRO A 46 7.38 6.05 15.59
CA PRO A 46 6.76 6.81 16.66
C PRO A 46 5.25 6.98 16.43
N SER A 47 4.49 7.22 17.50
CA SER A 47 3.02 7.27 17.47
C SER A 47 2.46 8.32 16.51
N ASN A 48 3.20 9.40 16.23
CA ASN A 48 2.92 10.32 15.15
C ASN A 48 3.45 9.75 13.82
N TYR A 49 2.71 8.84 13.20
CA TYR A 49 3.10 8.27 11.90
C TYR A 49 3.29 9.36 10.83
N GLU A 50 4.53 9.82 10.67
CA GLU A 50 4.94 10.68 9.58
C GLU A 50 4.69 9.94 8.26
N SER A 51 4.13 10.63 7.27
CA SER A 51 3.79 10.02 5.98
C SER A 51 4.99 9.33 5.33
N LYS A 52 6.20 9.89 5.51
CA LYS A 52 7.44 9.29 5.01
C LYS A 52 7.72 7.90 5.59
N VAL A 53 7.46 7.68 6.88
CA VAL A 53 7.69 6.37 7.52
C VAL A 53 6.66 5.35 7.04
N ILE A 54 5.40 5.77 6.86
CA ILE A 54 4.34 4.92 6.28
C ILE A 54 4.73 4.48 4.88
N PHE A 55 5.12 5.41 4.00
CA PHE A 55 5.45 5.08 2.62
C PHE A 55 6.60 4.08 2.56
N ILE A 56 7.68 4.30 3.32
CA ILE A 56 8.80 3.36 3.34
C ILE A 56 8.35 1.98 3.85
N ALA A 57 7.56 1.91 4.92
CA ALA A 57 7.09 0.64 5.46
C ALA A 57 6.19 -0.10 4.46
N VAL A 58 5.19 0.59 3.90
CA VAL A 58 4.20 0.01 2.97
C VAL A 58 4.85 -0.38 1.65
N ASP A 59 5.78 0.43 1.11
CA ASP A 59 6.52 0.09 -0.10
C ASP A 59 7.36 -1.18 0.07
N GLN A 60 8.00 -1.35 1.24
CA GLN A 60 8.73 -2.57 1.56
C GLN A 60 7.78 -3.77 1.64
N MET A 61 6.64 -3.61 2.31
CA MET A 61 5.67 -4.71 2.42
C MET A 61 5.05 -5.08 1.06
N ASN A 62 4.73 -4.10 0.21
CA ASN A 62 4.16 -4.32 -1.12
C ASN A 62 5.13 -5.06 -2.05
N ARG A 63 6.45 -4.87 -1.89
CA ARG A 63 7.46 -5.66 -2.63
C ARG A 63 7.45 -7.13 -2.22
N GLY A 64 7.11 -7.41 -0.96
CA GLY A 64 7.06 -8.76 -0.42
C GLY A 64 5.70 -9.45 -0.48
N ILE A 65 4.75 -8.90 -1.26
CA ILE A 65 3.35 -9.32 -1.24
C ILE A 65 3.16 -10.82 -1.53
N ALA A 66 4.01 -11.41 -2.37
CA ALA A 66 3.93 -12.82 -2.74
C ALA A 66 4.27 -13.79 -1.58
N SER A 67 4.90 -13.30 -0.52
CA SER A 67 5.11 -14.06 0.71
C SER A 67 3.91 -14.07 1.66
N ILE A 68 2.86 -13.28 1.38
CA ILE A 68 1.64 -13.24 2.20
C ILE A 68 0.70 -14.38 1.81
N LYS A 69 0.36 -15.24 2.78
CA LYS A 69 -0.50 -16.41 2.55
C LYS A 69 -1.81 -16.38 3.33
N LEU A 70 -1.83 -15.68 4.46
CA LEU A 70 -3.00 -15.62 5.35
C LEU A 70 -3.85 -14.41 5.04
N ASP A 71 -5.17 -14.57 5.04
CA ASP A 71 -6.08 -13.48 4.72
C ASP A 71 -6.03 -12.35 5.76
N ASP A 72 -5.78 -12.66 7.04
CA ASP A 72 -5.56 -11.64 8.08
C ASP A 72 -4.35 -10.75 7.76
N GLN A 73 -3.28 -11.33 7.18
CA GLN A 73 -2.10 -10.57 6.77
C GLN A 73 -2.38 -9.72 5.53
N LYS A 74 -3.18 -10.24 4.59
CA LYS A 74 -3.64 -9.45 3.43
C LYS A 74 -4.48 -8.28 3.88
N LEU A 75 -5.51 -8.51 4.70
CA LEU A 75 -6.37 -7.48 5.28
C LEU A 75 -5.56 -6.40 6.02
N PHE A 76 -4.56 -6.84 6.79
CA PHE A 76 -3.66 -5.93 7.46
C PHE A 76 -2.90 -5.02 6.48
N LEU A 77 -2.30 -5.59 5.42
CA LEU A 77 -1.60 -4.82 4.39
C LEU A 77 -2.56 -3.96 3.54
N THR A 78 -3.79 -4.42 3.31
CA THR A 78 -4.86 -3.64 2.66
C THR A 78 -5.14 -2.35 3.42
N LYS A 79 -5.33 -2.43 4.75
CA LYS A 79 -5.57 -1.25 5.61
C LYS A 79 -4.38 -0.29 5.60
N LEU A 80 -3.16 -0.82 5.56
CA LEU A 80 -1.95 0.00 5.46
C LEU A 80 -1.84 0.70 4.10
N ASN A 81 -2.17 0.02 3.01
CA ASN A 81 -2.23 0.61 1.68
C ASN A 81 -3.31 1.70 1.60
N MET A 82 -4.48 1.50 2.21
CA MET A 82 -5.51 2.53 2.30
C MET A 82 -4.97 3.79 3.02
N LEU A 83 -4.32 3.62 4.17
CA LEU A 83 -3.74 4.74 4.92
C LEU A 83 -2.62 5.46 4.13
N ALA A 84 -1.78 4.71 3.42
CA ALA A 84 -0.74 5.27 2.55
C ALA A 84 -1.38 6.06 1.39
N GLY A 85 -2.40 5.51 0.75
CA GLY A 85 -3.16 6.17 -0.30
C GLY A 85 -3.81 7.47 0.15
N GLU A 86 -4.48 7.49 1.31
CA GLU A 86 -5.09 8.70 1.88
C GLU A 86 -4.04 9.79 2.17
N LYS A 87 -2.87 9.40 2.69
CA LYS A 87 -1.76 10.34 2.92
C LYS A 87 -1.17 10.85 1.60
N ALA A 88 -1.09 10.01 0.58
CA ALA A 88 -0.65 10.40 -0.75
C ALA A 88 -1.67 11.36 -1.41
N MET A 89 -2.97 11.15 -1.23
CA MET A 89 -4.02 12.09 -1.66
C MET A 89 -3.84 13.46 -1.00
N ALA A 90 -3.64 13.48 0.32
CA ALA A 90 -3.42 14.73 1.08
C ALA A 90 -2.15 15.50 0.65
N LEU A 91 -1.18 14.81 0.06
CA LEU A 91 0.04 15.39 -0.51
C LEU A 91 -0.06 15.65 -2.02
N SER A 92 -1.24 15.43 -2.62
CA SER A 92 -1.49 15.57 -4.06
C SER A 92 -0.58 14.70 -4.95
N THR A 93 -0.07 13.59 -4.40
CA THR A 93 0.69 12.57 -5.15
C THR A 93 -0.26 11.49 -5.66
N PHE A 94 -1.12 11.86 -6.61
CA PHE A 94 -2.27 11.05 -7.04
C PHE A 94 -1.88 9.72 -7.71
N SER A 95 -0.78 9.68 -8.46
CA SER A 95 -0.28 8.43 -9.05
C SER A 95 0.16 7.42 -7.98
N SER A 96 0.83 7.88 -6.92
CA SER A 96 1.18 7.02 -5.78
C SER A 96 -0.05 6.58 -5.00
N ALA A 97 -1.01 7.50 -4.79
CA ALA A 97 -2.27 7.17 -4.12
C ALA A 97 -3.01 6.05 -4.86
N ALA A 98 -3.18 6.19 -6.19
CA ALA A 98 -3.80 5.18 -7.02
C ALA A 98 -3.08 3.82 -6.92
N SER A 99 -1.75 3.79 -6.96
CA SER A 99 -0.98 2.55 -6.84
C SER A 99 -1.17 1.85 -5.48
N TYR A 100 -1.24 2.62 -4.38
CA TYR A 100 -1.54 2.06 -3.07
C TYR A 100 -2.96 1.50 -3.00
N PHE A 101 -3.97 2.26 -3.46
CA PHE A 101 -5.35 1.77 -3.46
C PHE A 101 -5.54 0.55 -4.36
N GLU A 102 -4.94 0.53 -5.55
CA GLU A 102 -4.96 -0.62 -6.45
C GLU A 102 -4.34 -1.87 -5.79
N THR A 103 -3.22 -1.70 -5.08
CA THR A 103 -2.59 -2.79 -4.33
C THR A 103 -3.48 -3.28 -3.19
N GLY A 104 -4.14 -2.36 -2.48
CA GLY A 104 -5.14 -2.70 -1.45
C GLY A 104 -6.31 -3.50 -2.03
N ILE A 105 -6.83 -3.11 -3.20
CA ILE A 105 -7.91 -3.81 -3.90
C ILE A 105 -7.48 -5.23 -4.30
N LYS A 106 -6.25 -5.41 -4.81
CA LYS A 106 -5.70 -6.73 -5.18
C LYS A 106 -5.54 -7.68 -3.99
N LEU A 107 -5.44 -7.15 -2.77
CA LEU A 107 -5.28 -7.91 -1.54
C LEU A 107 -6.62 -8.30 -0.88
N LEU A 108 -7.73 -7.75 -1.32
CA LEU A 108 -9.05 -8.07 -0.77
C LEU A 108 -9.38 -9.57 -0.95
N SER A 109 -10.06 -10.15 0.04
CA SER A 109 -10.52 -11.54 0.00
C SER A 109 -11.65 -11.72 -1.03
N GLN A 110 -11.92 -12.93 -1.50
CA GLN A 110 -12.93 -13.15 -2.55
C GLN A 110 -14.34 -12.62 -2.17
N ASP A 111 -14.69 -12.67 -0.89
CA ASP A 111 -15.98 -12.25 -0.34
C ASP A 111 -15.93 -10.84 0.28
N HIS A 112 -14.99 -10.01 -0.14
CA HIS A 112 -14.71 -8.71 0.47
C HIS A 112 -15.91 -7.74 0.49
N TRP A 113 -16.82 -7.82 -0.48
CA TRP A 113 -18.06 -7.02 -0.51
C TRP A 113 -19.07 -7.44 0.58
N GLU A 114 -18.94 -8.64 1.14
CA GLU A 114 -19.82 -9.14 2.19
C GLU A 114 -19.18 -8.97 3.57
N ASN A 115 -17.94 -9.39 3.73
CA ASN A 115 -17.24 -9.42 5.02
C ASN A 115 -16.56 -8.08 5.37
N GLU A 116 -16.19 -7.29 4.37
CA GLU A 116 -15.36 -6.08 4.52
C GLU A 116 -15.92 -4.93 3.67
N TYR A 117 -17.25 -4.82 3.60
CA TYR A 117 -17.95 -3.89 2.72
C TYR A 117 -17.42 -2.46 2.85
N ASP A 118 -17.32 -1.93 4.09
CA ASP A 118 -16.90 -0.55 4.32
C ASP A 118 -15.47 -0.30 3.85
N LEU A 119 -14.55 -1.23 4.08
CA LEU A 119 -13.17 -1.12 3.61
C LEU A 119 -13.11 -1.17 2.08
N THR A 120 -13.84 -2.12 1.50
CA THR A 120 -13.92 -2.33 0.06
C THR A 120 -14.41 -1.07 -0.63
N ILE A 121 -15.57 -0.54 -0.22
CA ILE A 121 -16.18 0.57 -0.93
C ILE A 121 -15.35 1.85 -0.81
N HIS A 122 -14.72 2.09 0.35
CA HIS A 122 -13.80 3.22 0.50
C HIS A 122 -12.58 3.08 -0.41
N LEU A 123 -11.98 1.89 -0.52
CA LEU A 123 -10.85 1.65 -1.41
C LEU A 123 -11.20 1.94 -2.88
N TYR A 124 -12.32 1.41 -3.37
CA TYR A 124 -12.74 1.65 -4.75
C TYR A 124 -13.08 3.13 -5.00
N ASN A 125 -13.75 3.80 -4.07
CA ASN A 125 -14.05 5.23 -4.20
C ASN A 125 -12.78 6.09 -4.23
N TYR A 126 -11.85 5.87 -3.31
CA TYR A 126 -10.59 6.62 -3.31
C TYR A 126 -9.70 6.29 -4.51
N TYR A 127 -9.73 5.05 -4.99
CA TYR A 127 -9.05 4.68 -6.22
C TYR A 127 -9.63 5.45 -7.42
N ALA A 128 -10.97 5.51 -7.55
CA ALA A 128 -11.63 6.30 -8.59
C ALA A 128 -11.29 7.80 -8.47
N GLU A 129 -11.28 8.36 -7.27
CA GLU A 129 -10.90 9.76 -7.02
C GLU A 129 -9.45 10.04 -7.45
N ALA A 130 -8.52 9.16 -7.07
CA ALA A 130 -7.11 9.28 -7.46
C ALA A 130 -6.93 9.18 -8.99
N GLU A 131 -7.61 8.23 -9.63
CA GLU A 131 -7.59 8.06 -11.08
C GLU A 131 -8.24 9.23 -11.83
N TYR A 132 -9.28 9.83 -11.26
CA TYR A 132 -9.88 11.07 -11.78
C TYR A 132 -8.87 12.21 -11.75
N CYS A 133 -8.15 12.40 -10.64
CA CYS A 133 -7.09 13.40 -10.52
C CYS A 133 -5.91 13.13 -11.47
N ASN A 134 -5.64 11.86 -11.80
CA ASN A 134 -4.65 11.47 -12.82
C ASN A 134 -5.16 11.67 -14.27
N GLY A 135 -6.45 11.93 -14.48
CA GLY A 135 -7.07 12.05 -15.81
C GLY A 135 -7.42 10.71 -16.47
N ASN A 136 -7.36 9.60 -15.73
CA ASN A 136 -7.62 8.25 -16.23
C ASN A 136 -9.12 7.91 -16.24
N PHE A 137 -9.92 8.71 -16.96
CA PHE A 137 -11.38 8.60 -16.95
C PHE A 137 -11.93 7.24 -17.39
N SER A 138 -11.19 6.51 -18.24
CA SER A 138 -11.59 5.15 -18.62
C SER A 138 -11.62 4.21 -17.43
N GLU A 139 -10.70 4.36 -16.48
CA GLU A 139 -10.63 3.51 -15.30
C GLU A 139 -11.67 3.93 -14.27
N VAL A 140 -11.83 5.25 -14.07
CA VAL A 140 -12.92 5.81 -13.25
C VAL A 140 -14.28 5.25 -13.67
N GLY A 141 -14.60 5.26 -14.96
CA GLY A 141 -15.88 4.74 -15.46
C GLY A 141 -16.11 3.26 -15.15
N LYS A 142 -15.06 2.42 -15.19
CA LYS A 142 -15.17 1.00 -14.83
C LYS A 142 -15.40 0.84 -13.33
N VAL A 143 -14.63 1.56 -12.52
CA VAL A 143 -14.67 1.46 -11.06
C VAL A 143 -15.99 2.00 -10.52
N THR A 144 -16.43 3.17 -10.96
CA THR A 144 -17.72 3.77 -10.60
C THR A 144 -18.87 2.82 -10.93
N LYS A 145 -18.86 2.17 -12.10
CA LYS A 145 -19.90 1.20 -12.46
C LYS A 145 -19.93 0.02 -11.49
N LEU A 146 -18.76 -0.53 -11.13
CA LEU A 146 -18.66 -1.61 -10.16
C LEU A 146 -19.17 -1.18 -8.78
N VAL A 147 -18.81 0.03 -8.32
CA VAL A 147 -19.30 0.58 -7.04
C VAL A 147 -20.81 0.73 -7.07
N LEU A 148 -21.40 1.27 -8.14
CA LEU A 148 -22.85 1.44 -8.26
C LEU A 148 -23.61 0.10 -8.26
N GLU A 149 -23.04 -0.95 -8.87
CA GLU A 149 -23.63 -2.30 -8.87
C GLU A 149 -23.57 -2.98 -7.49
N LYS A 150 -22.57 -2.63 -6.67
CA LYS A 150 -22.33 -3.25 -5.36
C LYS A 150 -22.75 -2.39 -4.18
N ALA A 151 -23.09 -1.12 -4.41
CA ALA A 151 -23.54 -0.18 -3.39
C ALA A 151 -24.82 -0.67 -2.70
N LYS A 152 -24.73 -0.85 -1.38
CA LYS A 152 -25.85 -1.24 -0.50
C LYS A 152 -26.64 -0.03 0.00
N ALA A 153 -26.06 1.17 0.00
CA ALA A 153 -26.71 2.39 0.47
C ALA A 153 -26.72 3.50 -0.61
N PHE A 154 -27.77 4.33 -0.59
CA PHE A 154 -27.93 5.46 -1.52
C PHE A 154 -26.78 6.49 -1.40
N TYR A 155 -26.22 6.68 -0.21
CA TYR A 155 -25.11 7.61 0.01
C TYR A 155 -23.81 7.18 -0.69
N ASP A 156 -23.63 5.88 -0.86
CA ASP A 156 -22.48 5.32 -1.59
C ASP A 156 -22.57 5.62 -3.09
N GLN A 157 -23.79 5.73 -3.61
CA GLN A 157 -24.04 6.10 -5.01
C GLN A 157 -23.69 7.58 -5.27
N VAL A 158 -23.97 8.46 -4.31
CA VAL A 158 -23.70 9.91 -4.44
C VAL A 158 -22.20 10.22 -4.47
N ARG A 159 -21.36 9.40 -3.82
CA ARG A 159 -19.88 9.53 -3.91
C ARG A 159 -19.29 8.99 -5.22
N ALA A 160 -20.02 8.11 -5.90
CA ALA A 160 -19.55 7.46 -7.12
C ALA A 160 -19.85 8.29 -8.39
N TYR A 161 -20.86 9.15 -8.34
CA TYR A 161 -21.23 10.13 -9.39
C TYR A 161 -20.38 11.41 -9.30
#